data_AF-A0A2J8G4C3-F1
#
_entry.id   AF-A0A2J8G4C3-F1
#
_cell.length_a   1.000
_cell.length_b   1.000
_cell.length_c   1.000
_cell.angle_alpha   90.00
_cell.angle_beta   90.00
_cell.angle_gamma   90.00
#
_symmetry.space_group_name_H-M   'P 1'
#
loop_
_entity.id
_entity.type
_entity.pdbx_description
1 polymer ?
#
loop_
_entity_poly.entity_id
_entity_poly.type
_entity_poly.pdbx_seq_one_letter_code
_entity_poly.pdbx_strand_id
1 'polypeptide(L)'
;MAGYGQGLLITPGTERQLGAYGLFRPSASQQDVLALPTGPLPVKGADPDILWASFAELCGGGRATADYVLLAGRFPAWVVDGIPSPSAESAAGPADWQRFLDLLDVLHERDITPFLIAPSRHGDPFGAPEGSVPMELAAILSRIGERLSGLRRIESDEQLPDEQSGGC
;
A
#
# COMPACT_ATOMS: atom_id res chain seq x y z
N MET A 1 1.09 -16.29 -17.90
CA MET A 1 1.85 -15.35 -17.05
C MET A 1 0.97 -14.14 -16.82
N ALA A 2 0.26 -14.11 -15.70
CA ALA A 2 -0.59 -12.96 -15.36
C ALA A 2 0.35 -11.81 -15.00
N GLY A 3 0.39 -10.78 -15.85
CA GLY A 3 1.27 -9.63 -15.66
C GLY A 3 0.81 -8.81 -14.46
N TYR A 4 1.69 -8.65 -13.48
CA TYR A 4 1.63 -7.60 -12.46
C TYR A 4 1.93 -6.23 -13.10
N GLY A 5 1.17 -5.84 -14.12
CA GLY A 5 1.55 -4.74 -15.00
C GLY A 5 1.20 -3.34 -14.47
N GLN A 6 0.32 -3.23 -13.47
CA GLN A 6 -0.16 -1.96 -12.94
C GLN A 6 -0.52 -2.15 -11.46
N GLY A 7 0.05 -1.32 -10.58
CA GLY A 7 -0.33 -1.31 -9.17
C GLY A 7 -1.81 -0.96 -8.98
N LEU A 8 -2.36 -1.41 -7.85
CA LEU A 8 -3.78 -1.25 -7.52
C LEU A 8 -3.96 -0.43 -6.25
N LEU A 9 -4.97 0.43 -6.27
CA LEU A 9 -5.55 1.00 -5.07
C LEU A 9 -6.93 0.37 -4.87
N ILE A 10 -7.08 -0.41 -3.81
CA ILE A 10 -8.26 -1.21 -3.51
C ILE A 10 -8.96 -0.63 -2.29
N THR A 11 -10.25 -0.34 -2.48
CA THR A 11 -11.10 0.26 -1.47
C THR A 11 -12.47 -0.43 -1.49
N PRO A 12 -13.00 -0.90 -0.34
CA PRO A 12 -12.40 -0.90 1.00
C PRO A 12 -11.40 -2.06 1.24
N GLY A 13 -11.12 -2.89 0.23
CA GLY A 13 -10.30 -4.10 0.38
C GLY A 13 -11.08 -5.26 0.99
N THR A 14 -12.30 -5.52 0.48
CA THR A 14 -13.07 -6.72 0.87
C THR A 14 -12.30 -7.99 0.50
N GLU A 15 -12.53 -9.09 1.21
CA GLU A 15 -11.88 -10.37 0.85
C GLU A 15 -12.17 -10.78 -0.59
N ARG A 16 -13.35 -10.44 -1.10
CA ARG A 16 -13.73 -10.65 -2.50
C ARG A 16 -12.87 -9.83 -3.47
N GLN A 17 -12.66 -8.54 -3.19
CA GLN A 17 -11.79 -7.68 -4.00
C GLN A 17 -10.37 -8.21 -4.02
N LEU A 18 -9.84 -8.58 -2.86
CA LEU A 18 -8.49 -9.11 -2.74
C LEU A 18 -8.35 -10.45 -3.48
N GLY A 19 -9.31 -11.36 -3.28
CA GLY A 19 -9.34 -12.67 -3.91
C GLY A 19 -9.39 -12.64 -5.44
N ALA A 20 -10.07 -11.64 -6.03
CA ALA A 20 -10.10 -11.45 -7.49
C ALA A 20 -8.73 -11.13 -8.10
N TYR A 21 -7.77 -10.68 -7.29
CA TYR A 21 -6.38 -10.44 -7.68
C TYR A 21 -5.41 -11.46 -7.07
N GLY A 22 -5.92 -12.56 -6.51
CA GLY A 22 -5.11 -13.59 -5.86
C GLY A 22 -4.46 -13.13 -4.55
N LEU A 23 -4.94 -12.03 -3.96
CA LEU A 23 -4.45 -11.51 -2.69
C LEU A 23 -5.28 -12.10 -1.55
N PHE A 24 -4.62 -12.72 -0.58
CA PHE A 24 -5.26 -13.27 0.61
C PHE A 24 -4.56 -12.72 1.84
N ARG A 25 -5.35 -12.21 2.81
CA ARG A 25 -4.78 -11.67 4.04
C ARG A 25 -3.97 -12.75 4.74
N PRO A 26 -2.69 -12.47 5.10
CA PRO A 26 -1.87 -13.42 5.80
C PRO A 26 -2.48 -13.83 7.14
N SER A 27 -2.38 -15.11 7.44
CA SER A 27 -2.70 -15.65 8.76
C SER A 27 -1.60 -15.33 9.77
N ALA A 28 -1.89 -15.46 11.07
CA ALA A 28 -0.91 -15.21 12.13
C ALA A 28 0.37 -16.07 12.00
N SER A 29 0.28 -17.26 11.41
CA SER A 29 1.44 -18.13 11.18
C SER A 29 2.36 -17.69 10.05
N GLN A 30 1.92 -16.73 9.21
CA GLN A 30 2.73 -16.17 8.12
C GLN A 30 3.44 -14.87 8.52
N GLN A 31 3.14 -14.34 9.71
CA GLN A 31 3.79 -13.14 10.23
C GLN A 31 5.28 -13.41 10.41
N ASP A 32 6.09 -12.42 10.04
CA ASP A 32 7.54 -12.51 10.13
C ASP A 32 8.13 -11.18 10.60
N VAL A 33 9.40 -11.19 10.99
CA VAL A 33 10.14 -10.00 11.39
C VAL A 33 11.40 -9.89 10.54
N LEU A 34 11.41 -8.91 9.64
CA LEU A 34 12.53 -8.65 8.76
C LEU A 34 13.60 -7.84 9.49
N ALA A 35 14.84 -8.31 9.49
CA ALA A 35 15.97 -7.55 10.01
C ALA A 35 16.40 -6.47 9.01
N LEU A 36 16.27 -5.20 9.41
CA LEU A 36 16.66 -4.03 8.61
C LEU A 36 17.71 -3.20 9.37
N PRO A 37 18.53 -2.41 8.66
CA PRO A 37 19.48 -1.48 9.26
C PRO A 37 18.91 -0.58 10.36
N THR A 38 17.69 -0.05 10.19
CA THR A 38 17.05 0.81 11.21
C THR A 38 16.37 0.03 12.35
N GLY A 39 16.39 -1.30 12.30
CA GLY A 39 15.78 -2.18 13.31
C GLY A 39 14.83 -3.22 12.72
N PRO A 40 14.27 -4.10 13.56
CA PRO A 40 13.33 -5.13 13.13
C PRO A 40 12.03 -4.52 12.59
N LEU A 41 11.56 -5.04 11.46
CA LEU A 41 10.27 -4.71 10.86
C LEU A 41 9.32 -5.91 10.95
N PRO A 42 8.32 -5.89 11.85
CA PRO A 42 7.25 -6.86 11.81
C PRO A 42 6.43 -6.65 10.53
N VAL A 43 6.10 -7.75 9.86
CA VAL A 43 5.28 -7.77 8.66
C VAL A 43 4.21 -8.86 8.79
N LYS A 44 3.08 -8.66 8.11
CA LYS A 44 1.98 -9.61 8.13
C LYS A 44 2.30 -10.89 7.36
N GLY A 45 3.10 -10.77 6.30
CA GLY A 45 3.57 -11.90 5.50
C GLY A 45 4.79 -11.52 4.67
N ALA A 46 5.74 -12.44 4.54
CA ALA A 46 6.95 -12.26 3.73
C ALA A 46 7.18 -13.50 2.85
N ASP A 47 6.37 -13.64 1.82
CA ASP A 47 6.56 -14.69 0.82
C ASP A 47 7.56 -14.23 -0.26
N PRO A 48 8.29 -15.13 -0.94
CA PRO A 48 9.30 -14.75 -1.94
C PRO A 48 8.78 -13.82 -3.04
N ASP A 49 7.49 -13.94 -3.39
CA ASP A 49 6.87 -13.19 -4.46
C ASP A 49 6.15 -11.92 -3.97
N ILE A 50 5.81 -11.82 -2.68
CA ILE A 50 5.00 -10.73 -2.16
C ILE A 50 5.28 -10.41 -0.70
N LEU A 51 5.49 -9.12 -0.43
CA LEU A 51 5.59 -8.59 0.93
C LEU A 51 4.24 -8.01 1.35
N TRP A 52 3.68 -8.46 2.47
CA TRP A 52 2.48 -7.88 3.05
C TRP A 52 2.81 -7.21 4.38
N ALA A 53 2.59 -5.90 4.45
CA ALA A 53 2.74 -5.12 5.67
C ALA A 53 1.67 -4.04 5.76
N SER A 54 1.43 -3.52 6.96
CA SER A 54 0.53 -2.40 7.18
C SER A 54 1.26 -1.07 7.05
N PHE A 55 0.49 0.00 6.80
CA PHE A 55 1.00 1.36 6.85
C PHE A 55 1.72 1.65 8.18
N ALA A 56 1.15 1.23 9.31
CA ALA A 56 1.74 1.45 10.62
C ALA A 56 3.09 0.71 10.80
N GLU A 57 3.22 -0.51 10.27
CA GLU A 57 4.47 -1.27 10.32
C GLU A 57 5.56 -0.60 9.48
N LEU A 58 5.23 -0.18 8.25
CA LEU A 58 6.18 0.43 7.33
C LEU A 58 6.56 1.87 7.75
N CYS A 59 5.57 2.68 8.12
CA CYS A 59 5.72 4.12 8.27
C CYS A 59 5.77 4.59 9.73
N GLY A 60 5.26 3.81 10.70
CA GLY A 60 5.09 4.24 12.10
C GLY A 60 6.35 4.34 12.97
N GLY A 61 7.55 4.38 12.39
CA GLY A 61 8.77 4.68 13.16
C GLY A 61 9.92 5.14 12.27
N GLY A 62 11.13 5.18 12.82
CA GLY A 62 12.32 5.77 12.17
C GLY A 62 12.93 4.95 11.03
N ARG A 63 12.12 4.50 10.06
CA ARG A 63 12.57 3.78 8.86
C ARG A 63 13.25 4.76 7.92
N ALA A 64 14.34 4.33 7.30
CA ALA A 64 15.04 5.10 6.29
C ALA A 64 14.66 4.59 4.90
N THR A 65 14.76 5.46 3.89
CA THR A 65 14.56 5.09 2.48
C THR A 65 15.43 3.91 2.06
N ALA A 66 16.63 3.79 2.63
CA ALA A 66 17.55 2.68 2.38
C ALA A 66 16.95 1.32 2.77
N ASP A 67 16.11 1.23 3.80
CA ASP A 67 15.46 -0.01 4.19
C ASP A 67 14.44 -0.45 3.12
N TYR A 68 13.68 0.50 2.56
CA TYR A 68 12.77 0.22 1.45
C TYR A 68 13.52 -0.25 0.21
N VAL A 69 14.67 0.35 -0.09
CA VAL A 69 15.52 -0.08 -1.21
C VAL A 69 16.01 -1.53 -1.03
N LEU A 70 16.38 -1.91 0.20
CA LEU A 70 16.78 -3.28 0.51
C LEU A 70 15.63 -4.27 0.33
N LEU A 71 14.45 -3.93 0.85
CA LEU A 71 13.25 -4.77 0.71
C LEU A 71 12.79 -4.86 -0.75
N ALA A 72 12.89 -3.77 -1.51
CA ALA A 72 12.55 -3.72 -2.94
C ALA A 72 13.47 -4.64 -3.77
N GLY A 73 14.70 -4.89 -3.31
CA GLY A 73 15.58 -5.88 -3.92
C GLY A 73 15.20 -7.34 -3.62
N ARG A 74 14.29 -7.59 -2.67
CA ARG A 74 13.89 -8.94 -2.22
C ARG A 74 12.50 -9.32 -2.68
N PHE A 75 11.56 -8.37 -2.75
CA PHE A 75 10.16 -8.63 -3.01
C PHE A 75 9.67 -7.87 -4.25
N PRO A 76 9.19 -8.57 -5.30
CA PRO A 76 8.77 -7.95 -6.55
C PRO A 76 7.33 -7.38 -6.51
N ALA A 77 6.57 -7.68 -5.46
CA ALA A 77 5.22 -7.14 -5.24
C ALA A 77 5.00 -6.84 -3.75
N TRP A 78 4.19 -5.81 -3.48
CA TRP A 78 3.98 -5.29 -2.12
C TRP A 78 2.50 -5.03 -1.87
N VAL A 79 1.98 -5.52 -0.75
CA VAL A 79 0.66 -5.18 -0.24
C VAL A 79 0.83 -4.28 0.99
N VAL A 80 0.27 -3.08 0.91
CA VAL A 80 0.20 -2.14 2.03
C VAL A 80 -1.24 -1.98 2.47
N ASP A 81 -1.57 -2.49 3.65
CA ASP A 81 -2.92 -2.42 4.21
C ASP A 81 -3.05 -1.48 5.42
N GLY A 82 -4.29 -1.20 5.80
CA GLY A 82 -4.57 -0.33 6.95
C GLY A 82 -4.08 1.10 6.76
N ILE A 83 -4.06 1.59 5.51
CA ILE A 83 -3.71 2.98 5.21
C ILE A 83 -4.77 3.88 5.85
N PRO A 84 -4.41 4.75 6.81
CA PRO A 84 -5.39 5.58 7.50
C PRO A 84 -5.92 6.68 6.56
N SER A 85 -7.13 7.18 6.83
CA SER A 85 -7.57 8.43 6.21
C SER A 85 -6.70 9.58 6.73
N PRO A 86 -6.16 10.44 5.86
CA PRO A 86 -5.42 11.62 6.28
C PRO A 86 -6.39 12.62 6.89
N SER A 87 -6.28 12.80 8.21
CA SER A 87 -7.05 13.80 8.96
C SER A 87 -6.19 14.37 10.07
N ALA A 88 -6.55 15.55 10.58
CA ALA A 88 -5.83 16.19 11.68
C ALA A 88 -5.88 15.35 12.98
N GLU A 89 -6.88 14.48 13.12
CA GLU A 89 -7.06 13.59 14.27
C GLU A 89 -6.46 12.19 14.04
N SER A 90 -5.88 11.95 12.87
CA SER A 90 -5.23 10.67 12.56
C SER A 90 -3.98 10.48 13.41
N ALA A 91 -3.74 9.24 13.85
CA ALA A 91 -2.52 8.88 14.57
C ALA A 91 -1.26 9.02 13.70
N ALA A 92 -1.41 9.03 12.36
CA ALA A 92 -0.30 9.18 11.42
C ALA A 92 0.01 10.65 11.15
N GLY A 93 1.22 11.09 11.49
CA GLY A 93 1.67 12.47 11.30
C GLY A 93 2.39 12.70 9.97
N PRO A 94 2.81 13.96 9.66
CA PRO A 94 3.51 14.30 8.42
C PRO A 94 4.73 13.41 8.14
N ALA A 95 5.49 13.05 9.17
CA ALA A 95 6.67 12.19 9.02
C ALA A 95 6.33 10.77 8.55
N ASP A 96 5.20 10.21 8.99
CA ASP A 96 4.76 8.86 8.56
C ASP A 96 4.32 8.89 7.10
N TRP A 97 3.59 9.95 6.70
CA TRP A 97 3.19 10.18 5.32
C TRP A 97 4.38 10.45 4.39
N GLN A 98 5.41 11.16 4.87
CA GLN A 98 6.65 11.34 4.11
C GLN A 98 7.34 9.99 3.87
N ARG A 99 7.42 9.12 4.89
CA ARG A 99 7.95 7.76 4.75
C ARG A 99 7.15 6.91 3.77
N PHE A 100 5.83 7.09 3.73
CA PHE A 100 4.99 6.42 2.76
C PHE A 100 5.27 6.90 1.34
N LEU A 101 5.44 8.21 1.14
CA LEU A 101 5.86 8.77 -0.14
C LEU A 101 7.23 8.22 -0.57
N ASP A 102 8.22 8.21 0.33
CA ASP A 102 9.56 7.66 0.05
C ASP A 102 9.48 6.18 -0.35
N LEU A 103 8.61 5.39 0.30
CA LEU A 103 8.32 4.01 -0.08
C LEU A 103 7.75 3.93 -1.50
N LEU A 104 6.72 4.71 -1.81
CA LEU A 104 6.09 4.70 -3.15
C LEU A 104 7.07 5.09 -4.24
N ASP A 105 7.97 6.04 -3.96
CA ASP A 105 9.02 6.44 -4.88
C ASP A 105 9.99 5.31 -5.16
N VAL A 106 10.46 4.60 -4.13
CA VAL A 106 11.33 3.43 -4.29
C VAL A 106 10.64 2.32 -5.09
N LEU A 107 9.36 2.01 -4.79
CA LEU A 107 8.64 0.97 -5.52
C LEU A 107 8.51 1.33 -7.01
N HIS A 108 8.19 2.58 -7.31
CA HIS A 108 8.08 3.04 -8.69
C HIS A 108 9.42 3.05 -9.42
N GLU A 109 10.51 3.52 -8.79
CA GLU A 109 11.86 3.49 -9.39
C GLU A 109 12.33 2.08 -9.72
N ARG A 110 11.82 1.08 -8.99
CA ARG A 110 12.17 -0.34 -9.15
C ARG A 110 11.17 -1.13 -9.99
N ASP A 111 10.16 -0.47 -10.56
CA ASP A 111 9.07 -1.10 -11.33
C ASP A 111 8.35 -2.21 -10.53
N ILE A 112 8.25 -2.02 -9.22
CA ILE A 112 7.59 -2.96 -8.30
C ILE A 112 6.10 -2.63 -8.27
N THR A 113 5.27 -3.66 -8.20
CA THR A 113 3.80 -3.51 -8.18
C THR A 113 3.28 -3.29 -6.75
N PRO A 114 2.74 -2.09 -6.43
CA PRO A 114 2.06 -1.87 -5.15
C PRO A 114 0.58 -2.26 -5.22
N PHE A 115 0.10 -2.90 -4.16
CA PHE A 115 -1.30 -3.13 -3.85
C PHE A 115 -1.62 -2.37 -2.56
N LEU A 116 -2.33 -1.26 -2.69
CA LEU A 116 -2.65 -0.38 -1.58
C LEU A 116 -4.09 -0.63 -1.14
N ILE A 117 -4.31 -0.85 0.15
CA ILE A 117 -5.64 -1.12 0.70
C ILE A 117 -6.01 0.00 1.67
N ALA A 118 -7.03 0.77 1.30
CA ALA A 118 -7.55 1.89 2.08
C ALA A 118 -9.00 1.63 2.53
N PRO A 119 -9.40 2.08 3.74
CA PRO A 119 -10.73 1.83 4.31
C PRO A 119 -11.87 2.67 3.69
N SER A 120 -11.55 3.77 3.00
CA SER A 120 -12.52 4.84 2.70
C SER A 120 -13.31 4.60 1.41
N ARG A 121 -14.53 4.07 1.50
CA ARG A 121 -15.43 3.79 0.35
C ARG A 121 -15.82 5.02 -0.51
N HIS A 122 -15.51 6.25 -0.07
CA HIS A 122 -15.95 7.49 -0.72
C HIS A 122 -14.74 8.42 -0.89
N GLY A 123 -14.41 8.75 -2.15
CA GLY A 123 -13.37 9.74 -2.48
C GLY A 123 -11.95 9.17 -2.60
N ASP A 124 -11.04 10.03 -3.07
CA ASP A 124 -9.61 9.72 -3.11
C ASP A 124 -9.06 9.66 -1.68
N PRO A 125 -8.55 8.50 -1.20
CA PRO A 125 -8.04 8.37 0.17
C PRO A 125 -6.83 9.28 0.44
N PHE A 126 -6.21 9.85 -0.59
CA PHE A 126 -5.10 10.80 -0.50
C PHE A 126 -5.46 12.19 -1.07
N GLY A 127 -6.74 12.43 -1.34
CA GLY A 127 -7.25 13.68 -1.86
C GLY A 127 -7.21 14.82 -0.84
N ALA A 128 -7.87 15.93 -1.16
CA ALA A 128 -7.99 17.07 -0.23
C ALA A 128 -8.56 16.56 1.11
N PRO A 129 -7.77 16.63 2.20
CA PRO A 129 -8.18 16.01 3.46
C PRO A 129 -9.41 16.70 4.02
N GLU A 130 -10.31 15.92 4.61
CA GLU A 130 -11.48 16.46 5.27
C GLU A 130 -11.05 17.14 6.58
N GLY A 131 -11.08 18.48 6.60
CA GLY A 131 -10.69 19.31 7.74
C GLY A 131 -9.37 20.05 7.56
N SER A 132 -8.92 20.72 8.63
CA SER A 132 -7.70 21.53 8.62
C SER A 132 -6.48 20.67 8.94
N VAL A 133 -5.80 20.14 7.92
CA VAL A 133 -4.48 19.52 8.12
C VAL A 133 -3.35 20.58 8.10
N PRO A 134 -2.18 20.28 8.68
CA PRO A 134 -0.98 21.09 8.47
C PRO A 134 -0.62 21.20 6.99
N MET A 135 -0.13 22.37 6.56
CA MET A 135 0.30 22.65 5.18
C MET A 135 1.30 21.61 4.64
N GLU A 136 2.22 21.18 5.51
CA GLU A 136 3.22 20.15 5.20
C GLU A 136 2.56 18.81 4.84
N LEU A 137 1.60 18.37 5.65
CA LEU A 137 0.86 17.15 5.39
C LEU A 137 0.06 17.24 4.07
N ALA A 138 -0.60 18.37 3.83
CA ALA A 138 -1.33 18.59 2.57
C ALA A 138 -0.41 18.48 1.34
N ALA A 139 0.81 19.02 1.41
CA ALA A 139 1.78 18.94 0.32
C ALA A 139 2.24 17.49 0.06
N ILE A 140 2.50 16.73 1.13
CA ILE A 140 2.88 15.31 1.04
C ILE A 140 1.74 14.49 0.40
N LEU A 141 0.49 14.70 0.84
CA LEU A 141 -0.68 13.99 0.31
C LEU A 141 -0.91 14.31 -1.17
N SER A 142 -0.76 15.57 -1.58
CA SER A 142 -0.84 15.96 -2.99
C SER A 142 0.18 15.18 -3.83
N ARG A 143 1.41 15.05 -3.32
CA ARG A 143 2.48 14.32 -4.02
C ARG A 143 2.21 12.82 -4.07
N ILE A 144 1.64 12.24 -3.02
CA ILE A 144 1.16 10.86 -3.03
C ILE A 144 0.06 10.69 -4.07
N GLY A 145 -0.95 11.58 -4.10
CA GLY A 145 -2.02 11.55 -5.10
C GLY A 145 -1.50 11.59 -6.54
N GLU A 146 -0.52 12.45 -6.82
CA GLU A 146 0.20 12.48 -8.10
C GLU A 146 0.88 11.14 -8.40
N ARG A 147 1.58 10.58 -7.41
CA ARG A 147 2.31 9.31 -7.57
C ARG A 147 1.39 8.13 -7.85
N LEU A 148 0.20 8.15 -7.25
CA LEU A 148 -0.82 7.12 -7.39
C LEU A 148 -1.77 7.36 -8.57
N SER A 149 -1.65 8.50 -9.27
CA SER A 149 -2.53 8.84 -10.40
C SER A 149 -2.52 7.81 -11.53
N GLY A 150 -1.39 7.12 -11.72
CA GLY A 150 -1.24 6.04 -12.70
C GLY A 150 -1.71 4.66 -12.24
N LEU A 151 -2.13 4.49 -10.99
CA LEU A 151 -2.61 3.21 -10.47
C LEU A 151 -4.08 3.00 -10.83
N ARG A 152 -4.44 1.73 -11.10
CA ARG A 152 -5.83 1.35 -11.29
C ARG A 152 -6.56 1.32 -9.94
N ARG A 153 -7.74 1.94 -9.88
CA ARG A 153 -8.58 2.02 -8.67
C ARG A 153 -9.71 1.01 -8.72
N ILE A 154 -9.92 0.28 -7.62
CA ILE A 154 -11.03 -0.66 -7.42
C ILE A 154 -11.81 -0.18 -6.20
N GLU A 155 -12.97 0.43 -6.44
CA GLU A 155 -13.79 1.08 -5.41
C GLU A 155 -15.03 0.24 -5.08
N SER A 156 -15.33 -0.80 -5.87
CA SER A 156 -16.49 -1.67 -5.72
C SER A 156 -16.24 -3.06 -6.30
N ASP A 157 -16.94 -4.06 -5.76
CA ASP A 157 -16.88 -5.47 -6.20
C ASP A 157 -17.36 -5.66 -7.66
N GLU A 158 -18.10 -4.70 -8.22
CA GLU A 158 -18.57 -4.70 -9.60
C GLU A 158 -17.49 -4.28 -10.62
N GLN A 159 -16.40 -3.66 -10.17
CA GLN A 159 -15.26 -3.26 -11.02
C GLN A 159 -14.20 -4.36 -11.19
N LEU A 160 -14.45 -5.52 -10.59
CA LEU A 160 -13.59 -6.69 -10.72
C LEU A 160 -13.62 -7.17 -12.17
N PRO A 161 -12.49 -7.63 -12.72
CA PRO A 161 -12.48 -8.19 -14.07
C PRO A 161 -13.53 -9.31 -14.11
N ASP A 162 -14.45 -9.23 -15.09
CA ASP A 162 -15.39 -10.32 -15.35
C ASP A 162 -14.58 -11.61 -15.48
N GLU A 163 -14.95 -12.64 -14.72
CA GLU A 163 -14.51 -14.01 -14.96
C GLU A 163 -15.12 -14.48 -16.30
N GLN A 164 -14.67 -13.91 -17.42
CA GLN A 164 -15.08 -14.38 -18.75
C GLN A 164 -14.35 -15.69 -19.06
N SER A 165 -15.06 -16.78 -18.73
CA SER A 165 -15.13 -18.02 -19.49
C SER A 165 -13.87 -18.86 -19.59
N GLY A 166 -13.47 -19.45 -18.46
CA GLY A 166 -12.92 -20.81 -18.44
C GLY A 166 -14.07 -21.83 -18.54
N GLY A 167 -14.69 -21.94 -19.72
CA GLY A 167 -15.82 -22.84 -19.97
C GLY A 167 -15.71 -23.47 -21.34
N CYS A 168 -15.00 -24.60 -21.39
CA CYS A 168 -14.96 -25.69 -22.39
C CYS A 168 -14.97 -25.35 -23.88
#